data_AF-A0AAD8DR68-F1
#
_entry.id   AF-A0AAD8DR68-F1
#
_cell.length_a   1.000
_cell.length_b   1.000
_cell.length_c   1.000
_cell.angle_alpha   90.00
_cell.angle_beta   90.00
_cell.angle_gamma   90.00
#
_symmetry.space_group_name_H-M   'P 1'
#
loop_
_entity.id
_entity.type
_entity.pdbx_description
1 polymer ?
#
loop_
_entity_poly.entity_id
_entity_poly.type
_entity_poly.pdbx_seq_one_letter_code
_entity_poly.pdbx_strand_id
1 'polypeptide(L)'
;MSMLDSVQPMPVVMRNRCVNCSLLIPRNHPQHSLQQASTTMITILRSWITPTELSSESVLCTECIAILQDRANTFIDGVNPLPLPAFGHRSICFSCGLSILHASRTHAVRSDRPERNIILRKVPLHLVSRLERVCNACWLAAYREVRRQNQQVWFLSWGRYNDITAPASYLDNYFDEYDE
;
A
#
# COMPACT_ATOMS: atom_id res chain seq x y z
N MET A 1 5.75 -32.05 12.06
CA MET A 1 6.61 -30.87 11.77
C MET A 1 6.96 -30.93 10.30
N SER A 2 6.65 -30.00 9.41
CA SER A 2 6.18 -28.62 9.53
C SER A 2 5.68 -28.20 8.14
N MET A 3 4.39 -27.91 7.98
CA MET A 3 3.88 -27.15 6.84
C MET A 3 3.75 -25.70 7.29
N LEU A 4 4.81 -24.92 7.04
CA LEU A 4 4.69 -23.47 7.08
C LEU A 4 4.03 -23.06 5.77
N ASP A 5 2.70 -22.93 5.82
CA ASP A 5 1.95 -22.22 4.79
C ASP A 5 2.54 -20.83 4.63
N SER A 6 3.27 -20.67 3.53
CA SER A 6 3.75 -19.38 3.08
C SER A 6 2.53 -18.63 2.58
N VAL A 7 1.89 -17.86 3.47
CA VAL A 7 0.88 -16.87 3.10
C VAL A 7 1.57 -15.85 2.19
N GLN A 8 1.57 -16.12 0.89
CA GLN A 8 1.98 -15.13 -0.09
C GLN A 8 1.06 -13.93 0.07
N PRO A 9 1.59 -12.71 0.30
CA PRO A 9 0.75 -11.54 0.39
C PRO A 9 0.02 -11.38 -0.94
N MET A 10 -1.31 -11.50 -0.91
CA MET A 10 -2.17 -11.24 -2.06
C MET A 10 -1.74 -9.91 -2.69
N PRO A 11 -1.42 -9.87 -4.01
CA PRO A 11 -0.99 -8.64 -4.63
C PRO A 11 -2.10 -7.61 -4.45
N VAL A 12 -1.78 -6.52 -3.76
CA VAL A 12 -2.68 -5.38 -3.66
C VAL A 12 -2.85 -4.85 -5.08
N VAL A 13 -3.92 -5.24 -5.77
CA VAL A 13 -4.21 -4.76 -7.13
C VAL A 13 -4.50 -3.27 -7.02
N MET A 14 -3.51 -2.45 -7.39
CA MET A 14 -3.58 -1.00 -7.29
C MET A 14 -4.28 -0.41 -8.50
N ARG A 15 -5.59 -0.60 -8.60
CA ARG A 15 -6.36 0.03 -9.68
C ARG A 15 -6.28 1.55 -9.59
N ASN A 16 -6.01 2.20 -10.72
CA ASN A 16 -5.91 3.65 -10.87
C ASN A 16 -4.85 4.30 -9.98
N ARG A 17 -3.78 3.59 -9.59
CA ARG A 17 -2.63 4.22 -8.91
C ARG A 17 -1.37 4.05 -9.72
N CYS A 18 -0.52 5.08 -9.67
CA CYS A 18 0.82 4.98 -10.22
C CYS A 18 1.59 3.87 -9.50
N VAL A 19 2.08 2.87 -10.24
CA VAL A 19 2.80 1.73 -9.65
C VAL A 19 4.11 2.14 -8.98
N ASN A 20 4.73 3.25 -9.39
CA ASN A 20 6.01 3.73 -8.85
C ASN A 20 5.85 4.62 -7.61
N CYS A 21 4.93 5.60 -7.62
CA CYS A 21 4.77 6.56 -6.50
C CYS A 21 3.48 6.38 -5.69
N SER A 22 2.63 5.41 -6.06
CA SER A 22 1.32 5.13 -5.47
C SER A 22 0.30 6.28 -5.57
N LEU A 23 0.57 7.36 -6.32
CA LEU A 23 -0.41 8.43 -6.53
C LEU A 23 -1.69 7.87 -7.15
N LEU A 24 -2.84 8.18 -6.58
CA LEU A 24 -4.14 7.92 -7.18
C LEU A 24 -4.31 8.82 -8.41
N ILE A 25 -4.49 8.21 -9.58
CA ILE A 25 -4.69 8.91 -10.84
C ILE A 25 -6.19 8.95 -11.12
N PRO A 26 -6.85 10.11 -11.08
CA PRO A 26 -8.27 10.20 -11.41
C PRO A 26 -8.52 9.76 -12.85
N ARG A 27 -9.75 9.32 -13.15
CA ARG A 27 -10.12 8.80 -14.49
C ARG A 27 -9.92 9.81 -15.61
N ASN A 28 -10.03 11.11 -15.30
CA ASN A 28 -9.92 12.19 -16.27
C ASN A 28 -8.49 12.73 -16.43
N HIS A 29 -7.52 12.16 -15.70
CA HIS A 29 -6.12 12.55 -15.82
C HIS A 29 -5.36 11.58 -16.73
N PRO A 30 -4.30 12.04 -17.42
CA PRO A 30 -3.46 11.17 -18.23
C PRO A 30 -2.92 9.99 -17.42
N GLN A 31 -3.18 8.79 -17.92
CA GLN A 31 -2.62 7.54 -17.38
C GLN A 31 -1.75 6.91 -18.45
N HIS A 32 -0.54 6.52 -18.10
CA HIS A 32 0.39 5.92 -19.04
C HIS A 32 0.44 4.42 -18.81
N SER A 33 -0.19 3.68 -19.73
CA SER A 33 -0.11 2.22 -19.79
C SER A 33 1.30 1.79 -20.16
N LEU A 34 1.77 0.72 -19.52
CA LEU A 34 3.08 0.14 -19.80
C LEU A 34 3.12 -0.73 -21.05
N GLN A 35 1.97 -0.95 -21.72
CA GLN A 35 1.91 -1.71 -22.97
C GLN A 35 2.74 -1.07 -24.10
N GLN A 36 2.93 0.25 -24.06
CA GLN A 36 3.71 1.01 -25.05
C GLN A 36 5.14 1.31 -24.58
N ALA A 37 5.54 0.86 -23.39
CA ALA A 37 6.86 1.13 -22.85
C ALA A 37 7.91 0.19 -23.46
N SER A 38 9.12 0.70 -23.71
CA SER A 38 10.22 -0.12 -24.23
C SER A 38 10.71 -1.14 -23.20
N THR A 39 11.38 -2.21 -23.66
CA THR A 39 11.99 -3.22 -22.78
C THR A 39 12.94 -2.60 -21.76
N THR A 40 13.69 -1.56 -22.14
CA THR A 40 14.57 -0.80 -21.25
C THR A 40 13.79 -0.12 -20.13
N MET A 41 12.69 0.56 -20.46
CA MET A 41 11.83 1.20 -19.47
C MET A 41 11.25 0.18 -18.49
N ILE A 42 10.80 -0.97 -18.98
CA ILE A 42 10.27 -2.04 -18.12
C ILE A 42 11.36 -2.60 -17.19
N THR A 43 12.58 -2.78 -17.69
CA THR A 43 13.72 -3.28 -16.91
C THR A 43 14.08 -2.32 -15.78
N ILE A 44 14.20 -1.03 -16.09
CA ILE A 44 14.46 0.02 -15.08
C ILE A 44 13.32 0.08 -14.06
N LEU A 45 12.06 0.11 -14.52
CA LEU A 45 10.91 0.20 -13.62
C LEU A 45 10.85 -1.00 -12.66
N ARG A 46 11.06 -2.23 -13.16
CA ARG A 46 11.11 -3.45 -12.33
C ARG A 46 12.17 -3.33 -11.24
N SER A 47 13.34 -2.79 -11.57
CA SER A 47 14.39 -2.56 -10.57
C SER A 47 13.96 -1.59 -9.46
N TRP A 48 13.10 -0.61 -9.77
CA TRP A 48 12.62 0.38 -8.80
C TRP A 48 11.53 -0.13 -7.89
N ILE A 49 10.66 -0.99 -8.40
CA ILE A 49 9.48 -1.45 -7.67
C ILE A 49 9.65 -2.82 -7.03
N THR A 50 10.78 -3.50 -7.21
CA THR A 50 11.06 -4.78 -6.54
C THR A 50 10.96 -4.60 -5.01
N PRO A 51 10.24 -5.48 -4.28
CA PRO A 51 9.66 -6.77 -4.69
C PRO A 51 8.18 -6.72 -5.13
N THR A 52 7.63 -5.55 -5.40
CA THR A 52 6.26 -5.40 -5.92
C THR A 52 6.20 -5.84 -7.37
N GLU A 53 5.25 -6.73 -7.69
CA GLU A 53 5.09 -7.26 -9.03
C GLU A 53 4.45 -6.24 -9.99
N LEU A 54 4.88 -6.30 -11.24
CA LEU A 54 4.33 -5.49 -12.32
C LEU A 54 3.21 -6.26 -13.04
N SER A 55 1.98 -5.75 -12.96
CA SER A 55 0.82 -6.28 -13.70
C SER A 55 0.63 -5.58 -15.05
N SER A 56 -0.06 -6.24 -15.99
CA SER A 56 -0.48 -5.65 -17.28
C SER A 56 -1.43 -4.46 -17.12
N GLU A 57 -2.15 -4.37 -16.00
CA GLU A 57 -3.01 -3.22 -15.65
C GLU A 57 -2.25 -2.07 -14.96
N SER A 58 -0.93 -2.21 -14.78
CA SER A 58 -0.13 -1.20 -14.07
C SER A 58 0.00 0.06 -14.91
N VAL A 59 -0.22 1.21 -14.27
CA VAL A 59 -0.13 2.53 -14.89
C VAL A 59 0.90 3.40 -14.19
N LEU A 60 1.42 4.39 -14.91
CA LEU A 60 2.26 5.46 -14.37
C LEU A 60 1.55 6.81 -14.48
N CYS A 61 1.79 7.69 -13.51
CA CYS A 61 1.46 9.11 -13.64
C CYS A 61 2.45 9.79 -14.60
N THR A 62 2.08 10.95 -15.12
CA THR A 62 2.85 11.77 -16.07
C THR A 62 4.30 12.00 -15.60
N GLU A 63 4.49 12.31 -14.33
CA GLU A 63 5.78 12.63 -13.73
C GLU A 63 6.66 11.39 -13.64
N CYS A 64 6.08 10.23 -13.29
CA CYS A 64 6.84 8.99 -13.20
C CYS A 64 7.20 8.44 -14.58
N ILE A 65 6.34 8.57 -15.59
CA ILE A 65 6.69 8.14 -16.95
C ILE A 65 7.78 9.05 -17.56
N ALA A 66 7.72 10.36 -17.32
CA ALA A 66 8.74 11.30 -17.82
C ALA A 66 10.11 10.99 -17.21
N ILE A 67 10.17 10.76 -15.90
CA ILE A 67 11.39 10.32 -15.21
C ILE A 67 11.88 8.98 -15.80
N LEU A 68 10.98 8.02 -16.02
CA LEU A 68 11.36 6.72 -16.57
C LEU A 68 11.93 6.81 -17.99
N GLN A 69 11.32 7.65 -18.84
CA GLN A 69 11.79 7.90 -20.21
C GLN A 69 13.17 8.54 -20.22
N ASP A 70 13.41 9.56 -19.39
CA ASP A 70 14.71 10.21 -19.24
C ASP A 70 15.81 9.22 -18.83
N ARG A 71 15.52 8.36 -17.85
CA ARG A 71 16.43 7.30 -17.41
C ARG A 71 16.65 6.23 -18.48
N ALA A 72 15.62 5.87 -19.23
CA ALA A 72 15.75 4.90 -20.31
C ALA A 72 16.58 5.44 -21.49
N ASN A 73 16.49 6.74 -21.79
CA ASN A 73 17.27 7.37 -22.86
C ASN A 73 18.76 7.47 -22.54
N THR A 74 19.12 7.51 -21.25
CA THR A 74 20.50 7.60 -20.78
C THR A 74 21.11 6.26 -20.39
N PHE A 75 20.27 5.23 -20.21
CA PHE A 75 20.70 3.90 -19.83
C PHE A 75 21.14 3.08 -21.04
N ILE A 76 22.36 2.55 -20.98
CA ILE A 76 22.92 1.63 -21.95
C ILE A 76 23.22 0.33 -21.19
N ASP A 77 22.53 -0.74 -21.58
CA ASP A 77 22.67 -2.04 -20.94
C ASP A 77 24.10 -2.57 -21.06
N GLY A 78 24.63 -3.14 -19.97
CA GLY A 78 26.01 -3.60 -19.87
C GLY A 78 27.09 -2.51 -19.77
N VAL A 79 26.73 -1.22 -19.90
CA VAL A 79 27.68 -0.10 -19.76
C VAL A 79 27.45 0.64 -18.44
N ASN A 80 26.20 1.01 -18.17
CA ASN A 80 25.84 1.76 -16.98
C ASN A 80 25.12 0.86 -15.97
N PRO A 81 25.32 1.07 -14.65
CA PRO A 81 24.50 0.40 -13.65
C PRO A 81 23.03 0.83 -13.77
N LEU A 82 22.13 -0.02 -13.27
CA LEU A 82 20.71 0.32 -13.22
C LEU A 82 20.49 1.64 -12.46
N PRO A 83 19.72 2.59 -13.02
CA PRO A 83 19.46 3.86 -12.37
C PRO A 83 18.78 3.68 -11.02
N LEU A 84 19.15 4.52 -10.04
CA LEU A 84 18.50 4.53 -8.73
C LEU A 84 17.00 4.89 -8.85
N PRO A 85 16.15 4.38 -7.94
CA PRO A 85 14.72 4.70 -7.95
C PRO A 85 14.47 6.19 -7.83
N ALA A 86 13.61 6.69 -8.73
CA ALA A 86 13.18 8.08 -8.73
C ALA A 86 11.65 8.13 -8.78
N PHE A 87 11.08 9.11 -8.06
CA PHE A 87 9.65 9.19 -7.83
C PHE A 87 9.14 10.57 -8.24
N GLY A 88 8.09 10.59 -9.05
CA GLY A 88 7.45 11.84 -9.47
C GLY A 88 6.81 12.60 -8.30
N HIS A 89 6.39 11.88 -7.27
CA HIS A 89 5.68 12.46 -6.13
C HIS A 89 6.21 11.91 -4.81
N ARG A 90 6.33 12.80 -3.82
CA ARG A 90 6.92 12.48 -2.50
C ARG A 90 5.91 12.60 -1.35
N SER A 91 4.99 13.55 -1.42
CA SER A 91 4.02 13.81 -0.36
C SER A 91 2.70 13.07 -0.63
N ILE A 92 2.72 11.73 -0.57
CA ILE A 92 1.55 10.87 -0.82
C ILE A 92 1.30 9.96 0.40
N CYS A 93 0.04 9.77 0.75
CA CYS A 93 -0.35 8.67 1.62
C CYS A 93 -0.35 7.36 0.81
N PHE A 94 0.69 6.54 0.92
CA PHE A 94 0.82 5.31 0.11
C PHE A 94 -0.30 4.27 0.34
N SER A 95 -1.05 4.37 1.45
CA SER A 95 -2.20 3.49 1.71
C SER A 95 -3.40 3.80 0.79
N CYS A 96 -3.70 5.09 0.54
CA CYS A 96 -4.84 5.49 -0.30
C CYS A 96 -4.46 6.13 -1.64
N GLY A 97 -3.21 6.54 -1.80
CA GLY A 97 -2.68 7.23 -2.98
C GLY A 97 -3.00 8.72 -3.06
N LEU A 98 -3.65 9.31 -2.06
CA LEU A 98 -3.93 10.74 -2.06
C LEU A 98 -2.71 11.57 -1.65
N SER A 99 -2.56 12.75 -2.26
CA SER A 99 -1.58 13.74 -1.84
C SER A 99 -1.85 14.19 -0.40
N ILE A 100 -0.78 14.33 0.39
CA ILE A 100 -0.82 14.83 1.76
C ILE A 100 -0.14 16.20 1.91
N LEU A 101 0.28 16.82 0.80
CA LEU A 101 0.96 18.12 0.82
C LEU A 101 0.09 19.22 1.48
N HIS A 102 -1.21 19.21 1.22
CA HIS A 102 -2.17 20.18 1.77
C HIS A 102 -3.22 19.53 2.68
N ALA A 103 -2.93 18.33 3.19
CA ALA A 103 -3.84 17.66 4.11
C ALA A 103 -3.87 18.41 5.45
N SER A 104 -5.08 18.74 5.93
CA SER A 104 -5.28 19.44 7.21
C SER A 104 -4.69 18.69 8.40
N ARG A 105 -4.70 17.35 8.36
CA ARG A 105 -4.08 16.50 9.37
C ARG A 105 -3.44 15.28 8.72
N THR A 106 -2.24 14.94 9.19
CA THR A 106 -1.49 13.74 8.82
C THR A 106 -0.90 13.11 10.08
N HIS A 107 -0.69 11.80 10.05
CA HIS A 107 -0.19 11.05 11.21
C HIS A 107 1.09 10.31 10.84
N ALA A 108 2.06 10.31 11.75
CA ALA A 108 3.32 9.59 11.57
C ALA A 108 3.11 8.08 11.76
N VAL A 109 3.69 7.26 10.88
CA VAL A 109 3.59 5.81 10.94
C VAL A 109 4.78 5.21 11.71
N ARG A 110 4.76 5.38 13.03
CA ARG A 110 5.83 4.90 13.90
C ARG A 110 5.82 3.38 14.05
N SER A 111 6.98 2.78 14.31
CA SER A 111 7.14 1.32 14.48
C SER A 111 6.55 0.76 15.78
N ASP A 112 6.42 1.60 16.81
CA ASP A 112 5.88 1.26 18.13
C ASP A 112 4.35 1.23 18.20
N ARG A 113 3.66 1.50 17.07
CA ARG A 113 2.22 1.65 17.01
C ARG A 113 1.55 0.46 16.29
N PRO A 114 0.55 -0.21 16.87
CA PRO A 114 -0.12 -1.36 16.25
C PRO A 114 -0.80 -0.99 14.92
N GLU A 115 -1.22 0.27 14.75
CA GLU A 115 -1.83 0.80 13.52
C GLU A 115 -0.91 0.65 12.31
N ARG A 116 0.42 0.68 12.53
CA ARG A 116 1.40 0.48 11.46
C ARG A 116 1.18 -0.84 10.74
N ASN A 117 0.91 -1.93 11.46
CA ASN A 117 0.72 -3.24 10.84
C ASN A 117 -0.52 -3.26 9.92
N ILE A 118 -1.56 -2.52 10.28
CA ILE A 118 -2.76 -2.37 9.44
C ILE A 118 -2.46 -1.54 8.19
N ILE A 119 -1.71 -0.44 8.36
CA ILE A 119 -1.33 0.44 7.25
C ILE A 119 -0.43 -0.30 6.26
N LEU A 120 0.57 -1.05 6.74
CA LEU A 120 1.54 -1.76 5.90
C LEU A 120 0.89 -2.76 4.95
N ARG A 121 -0.22 -3.41 5.37
CA ARG A 121 -1.00 -4.32 4.51
C ARG A 121 -1.57 -3.66 3.25
N LYS A 122 -1.67 -2.33 3.24
CA LYS A 122 -2.25 -1.54 2.14
C LYS A 122 -1.20 -0.78 1.31
N VAL A 123 0.07 -0.84 1.70
CA VAL A 123 1.17 -0.09 1.09
C VAL A 123 1.98 -1.02 0.19
N PRO A 124 2.36 -0.61 -1.03
CA PRO A 124 3.22 -1.44 -1.87
C PRO A 124 4.57 -1.67 -1.18
N LEU A 125 5.11 -2.89 -1.29
CA LEU A 125 6.31 -3.29 -0.55
C LEU A 125 7.52 -2.39 -0.83
N HIS A 126 7.71 -1.94 -2.07
CA HIS A 126 8.82 -1.05 -2.44
C HIS A 126 8.70 0.37 -1.84
N LEU A 127 7.53 0.76 -1.33
CA LEU A 127 7.32 2.06 -0.68
C LEU A 127 7.33 1.98 0.85
N VAL A 128 7.40 0.78 1.44
CA VAL A 128 7.35 0.58 2.89
C VAL A 128 8.49 1.32 3.61
N SER A 129 9.70 1.31 3.05
CA SER A 129 10.86 2.00 3.61
C SER A 129 10.71 3.53 3.64
N ARG A 130 9.85 4.08 2.78
CA ARG A 130 9.56 5.51 2.66
C ARG A 130 8.29 5.94 3.37
N LEU A 131 7.58 5.01 4.00
CA LEU A 131 6.32 5.27 4.68
C LEU A 131 6.58 6.00 6.00
N GLU A 132 6.56 7.32 5.94
CA GLU A 132 6.71 8.19 7.12
C GLU A 132 5.36 8.63 7.69
N ARG A 133 4.41 8.96 6.80
CA ARG A 133 3.13 9.57 7.17
C ARG A 133 1.96 9.00 6.37
N VAL A 134 0.77 9.06 6.95
CA VAL A 134 -0.51 8.78 6.28
C VAL A 134 -1.50 9.93 6.47
N CYS A 135 -2.50 9.99 5.60
CA CYS A 135 -3.61 10.93 5.75
C CYS A 135 -4.47 10.59 6.98
N ASN A 136 -5.25 11.56 7.46
CA ASN A 136 -6.15 11.39 8.59
C ASN A 136 -7.13 10.22 8.42
N ALA A 137 -7.71 10.06 7.23
CA ALA A 137 -8.67 8.98 6.96
C ALA A 137 -8.06 7.58 7.10
N CYS A 138 -6.87 7.35 6.51
CA CYS A 138 -6.17 6.08 6.64
C CYS A 138 -5.74 5.79 8.08
N TRP A 139 -5.35 6.82 8.83
CA TRP A 139 -5.04 6.68 10.24
C TRP A 139 -6.26 6.25 11.06
N LEU A 140 -7.39 6.95 10.91
CA LEU A 140 -8.62 6.60 11.63
C LEU A 140 -9.13 5.19 11.27
N ALA A 141 -9.03 4.80 9.99
CA ALA A 141 -9.37 3.45 9.56
C ALA A 141 -8.48 2.39 10.24
N ALA A 142 -7.17 2.63 10.30
CA ALA A 142 -6.24 1.73 10.99
C ALA A 142 -6.48 1.68 12.51
N TYR A 143 -6.76 2.83 13.13
CA TYR A 143 -7.07 2.92 14.55
C TYR A 143 -8.34 2.13 14.92
N ARG A 144 -9.41 2.29 14.14
CA ARG A 144 -10.66 1.53 14.33
C ARG A 144 -10.43 0.03 14.19
N GLU A 145 -9.63 -0.38 13.20
CA GLU A 145 -9.26 -1.77 12.98
C GLU A 145 -8.51 -2.38 14.16
N VAL A 146 -7.53 -1.66 14.72
CA VAL A 146 -6.80 -2.10 15.92
C VAL A 146 -7.74 -2.25 17.11
N ARG A 147 -8.64 -1.28 17.34
CA ARG A 147 -9.62 -1.37 18.42
C ARG A 147 -10.50 -2.60 18.28
N ARG A 148 -10.99 -2.88 17.07
CA ARG A 148 -11.81 -4.07 16.79
C ARG A 148 -11.04 -5.36 17.06
N GLN A 149 -9.78 -5.46 16.63
CA GLN A 149 -8.94 -6.62 16.89
C GLN A 149 -8.69 -6.83 18.39
N ASN A 150 -8.38 -5.76 19.14
CA ASN A 150 -8.17 -5.84 20.58
C ASN A 150 -9.43 -6.29 21.33
N GLN A 151 -10.60 -5.80 20.92
CA GLN A 151 -11.88 -6.19 21.53
C GLN A 151 -12.22 -7.65 21.25
N GLN A 152 -11.98 -8.14 20.02
CA GLN A 152 -12.11 -9.56 19.69
C GLN A 152 -11.18 -10.45 20.53
N VAL A 153 -9.91 -10.07 20.66
CA VAL A 153 -8.93 -10.81 21.47
C VAL A 153 -9.36 -10.84 22.94
N TRP A 154 -9.79 -9.71 23.49
CA TRP A 154 -10.28 -9.64 24.87
C TRP A 154 -11.48 -10.56 25.09
N PHE A 155 -12.47 -10.50 24.19
CA PHE A 155 -13.68 -11.32 24.31
C PHE A 155 -13.38 -12.81 24.20
N LEU A 156 -12.56 -13.23 23.23
CA LEU A 156 -12.16 -14.63 23.09
C LEU A 156 -11.37 -15.12 24.31
N SER A 157 -10.52 -14.26 24.89
CA SER A 157 -9.80 -14.59 26.12
C SER A 157 -10.75 -14.72 27.32
N TRP A 158 -11.74 -13.83 27.45
CA TRP A 158 -12.74 -13.88 28.51
C TRP A 158 -13.65 -15.10 28.36
N GLY A 159 -14.14 -15.40 27.16
CA GLY A 159 -14.99 -16.56 26.88
C GLY A 159 -14.27 -17.87 27.20
N ARG A 160 -12.99 -17.99 26.83
CA ARG A 160 -12.14 -19.14 27.18
C ARG A 160 -11.96 -19.32 28.68
N TYR A 161 -11.77 -18.21 29.42
CA TYR A 161 -11.61 -18.27 30.88
C TYR A 161 -12.88 -18.75 31.59
N ASN A 162 -14.05 -18.48 31.01
CA ASN A 162 -15.35 -18.83 31.59
C ASN A 162 -15.97 -20.11 31.00
N ASP A 163 -15.24 -20.88 30.17
CA ASP A 163 -15.75 -22.04 29.43
C ASP A 163 -17.04 -21.76 28.62
N ILE A 164 -17.21 -20.52 28.18
CA ILE A 164 -18.34 -20.11 27.34
C ILE A 164 -17.92 -20.28 25.88
N THR A 165 -18.55 -21.22 25.18
CA THR A 165 -18.53 -21.23 23.70
C THR A 165 -19.26 -20.00 23.19
N ALA A 166 -18.52 -19.07 22.57
CA ALA A 166 -19.09 -17.87 21.98
C ALA A 166 -20.19 -18.25 20.97
N PRO A 167 -21.45 -17.80 21.14
CA PRO A 167 -22.46 -17.98 20.11
C PRO A 167 -22.03 -17.17 18.89
N ALA A 168 -21.98 -17.82 17.72
CA ALA A 168 -21.55 -17.20 16.46
C ALA A 168 -22.32 -15.91 16.12
N SER A 169 -23.55 -15.77 16.62
CA SER A 169 -24.44 -14.62 16.41
C SER A 169 -24.11 -13.35 17.21
N TYR A 170 -23.17 -13.39 18.16
CA TYR A 170 -22.81 -12.19 18.95
C TYR A 170 -21.93 -11.21 18.17
N LEU A 171 -21.15 -11.70 17.21
CA LEU A 171 -20.34 -10.83 16.35
C LEU A 171 -21.22 -10.04 15.38
N ASP A 172 -22.32 -10.61 14.89
CA ASP A 172 -23.21 -9.95 13.94
C ASP A 172 -24.00 -8.80 14.59
N ASN A 173 -24.51 -8.99 15.82
CA ASN A 173 -25.33 -7.98 16.51
C ASN A 173 -24.52 -6.78 17.06
N TYR A 174 -23.20 -6.88 17.23
CA TYR A 174 -22.38 -5.76 17.77
C TYR A 174 -21.95 -4.76 16.68
N PHE A 175 -22.00 -5.15 15.40
CA PHE A 175 -21.62 -4.27 14.29
C PHE A 175 -22.75 -3.33 13.83
N ASP A 176 -24.01 -3.66 14.14
CA ASP A 176 -25.17 -2.82 13.78
C ASP A 176 -25.40 -1.64 14.76
N GLU A 177 -24.75 -1.62 15.93
CA GLU A 177 -25.00 -0.61 16.97
C GLU A 177 -24.16 0.69 16.84
N TYR A 178 -23.34 0.83 15.79
CA TYR A 178 -22.45 1.98 15.59
C TYR A 178 -22.50 2.62 14.19
N ASP A 179 -23.55 2.35 13.40
CA ASP A 179 -23.82 2.96 12.08
C ASP A 179 -24.96 4.02 12.13
N GLU A 180 -25.06 4.80 13.21
CA GLU A 180 -25.77 6.10 13.25
C GLU A 180 -24.81 7.29 13.38
#